data_AF-A0A2D9JJK8-F1
#
_entry.id   AF-A0A2D9JJK8-F1
#
_cell.length_a   1.000
_cell.length_b   1.000
_cell.length_c   1.000
_cell.angle_alpha   90.00
_cell.angle_beta   90.00
_cell.angle_gamma   90.00
#
_symmetry.space_group_name_H-M   'P 1'
#
loop_
_entity.id
_entity.type
_entity.pdbx_description
1 polymer ?
#
loop_
_entity_poly.entity_id
_entity_poly.type
_entity_poly.pdbx_seq_one_letter_code
_entity_poly.pdbx_strand_id
1 'polypeptide(L)' 'RAIIRAWRTDYNEYRPHSMLGYRTPAETAELHREN' A
#
# COMPACT_ATOMS: atom_id res chain seq x y z
N ARG A 1 16.16 -6.73 10.74
CA ARG A 1 14.85 -6.10 11.06
C ARG A 1 14.59 -4.79 10.29
N ALA A 2 15.59 -3.93 10.07
CA ALA A 2 15.38 -2.66 9.34
C ALA A 2 14.90 -2.87 7.88
N ILE A 3 15.48 -3.83 7.16
CA ILE A 3 15.13 -4.15 5.76
C ILE A 3 13.65 -4.53 5.62
N ILE A 4 13.13 -5.38 6.50
CA ILE A 4 11.72 -5.81 6.46
C ILE A 4 10.79 -4.63 6.71
N ARG A 5 11.15 -3.71 7.62
CA ARG A 5 10.35 -2.50 7.86
C ARG A 5 10.35 -1.59 6.64
N ALA A 6 11.52 -1.36 6.04
CA ALA A 6 11.64 -0.55 4.83
C ALA A 6 10.81 -1.15 3.68
N TRP A 7 10.90 -2.47 3.48
CA TRP A 7 10.10 -3.15 2.45
C TRP A 7 8.60 -3.04 2.71
N ARG A 8 8.16 -3.21 3.97
CA ARG A 8 6.73 -3.09 4.31
C ARG A 8 6.20 -1.69 4.02
N THR A 9 6.98 -0.65 4.34
CA THR A 9 6.62 0.73 4.05
C THR A 9 6.59 0.98 2.53
N ASP A 10 7.62 0.57 1.78
CA ASP A 10 7.64 0.67 0.31
C ASP A 10 6.41 0.02 -0.34
N TYR A 11 6.12 -1.23 0.05
CA TYR A 11 5.02 -1.99 -0.50
C TYR A 11 3.65 -1.38 -0.19
N ASN A 12 3.44 -0.95 1.06
CA ASN A 12 2.12 -0.48 1.49
C ASN A 12 1.81 0.95 1.07
N GLU A 13 2.82 1.82 0.99
CA GLU A 13 2.63 3.26 0.84
C GLU A 13 3.07 3.80 -0.53
N TYR A 14 4.00 3.14 -1.22
CA TYR A 14 4.64 3.73 -2.42
C TYR A 14 4.54 2.88 -3.67
N ARG A 15 4.12 1.61 -3.56
CA ARG A 15 4.04 0.68 -4.70
C ARG A 15 2.60 0.52 -5.18
N PRO A 16 2.24 1.01 -6.38
CA PRO A 16 0.96 0.73 -6.99
C PRO A 16 0.89 -0.72 -7.47
N HIS A 17 -0.26 -1.36 -7.26
CA HIS A 17 -0.49 -2.75 -7.66
C HIS A 17 -1.62 -2.81 -8.69
N SER A 18 -1.39 -3.53 -9.80
CA SER A 18 -2.40 -3.69 -10.86
C SER A 18 -3.70 -4.32 -10.35
N MET A 19 -3.61 -5.28 -9.41
CA MET A 19 -4.77 -5.90 -8.77
C MET A 19 -5.62 -4.92 -7.95
N LEU A 20 -5.02 -3.83 -7.46
CA LEU A 20 -5.71 -2.77 -6.73
C LEU A 20 -6.18 -1.63 -7.66
N GLY A 21 -6.08 -1.81 -8.98
CA GLY A 21 -6.39 -0.78 -9.97
C GLY A 21 -5.30 0.30 -10.05
N TYR A 22 -4.04 -0.10 -9.94
CA TYR A 22 -2.87 0.80 -9.87
C TYR A 22 -2.91 1.75 -8.66
N ARG A 23 -3.41 1.25 -7.53
CA ARG A 23 -3.33 1.91 -6.22
C ARG A 23 -2.43 1.14 -5.27
N THR A 24 -1.96 1.84 -4.25
CA THR A 24 -1.25 1.25 -3.12
C THR A 24 -2.24 0.60 -2.13
N PRO A 25 -1.77 -0.32 -1.28
CA PRO A 25 -2.57 -0.86 -0.19
C PRO A 25 -3.11 0.23 0.75
N ALA A 26 -2.33 1.28 1.03
CA ALA A 26 -2.75 2.39 1.89
C ALA A 26 -3.91 3.19 1.27
N GLU A 27 -3.82 3.54 -0.01
CA GLU A 27 -4.89 4.24 -0.74
C GLU A 27 -6.17 3.40 -0.79
N THR A 28 -6.04 2.09 -0.99
CA THR A 28 -7.19 1.17 -0.96
C THR A 28 -7.83 1.16 0.43
N ALA A 29 -7.02 1.06 1.49
CA ALA A 29 -7.53 1.08 2.87
C ALA A 29 -8.22 2.40 3.23
N GLU A 30 -7.78 3.53 2.67
CA GLU A 30 -8.43 4.83 2.82
C GLU A 30 -9.82 4.85 2.17
N LEU A 31 -9.91 4.44 0.90
CA LEU A 31 -11.18 4.36 0.20
C LEU A 31 -12.18 3.42 0.88
N HIS A 32 -11.70 2.33 1.49
CA HIS A 32 -12.54 1.42 2.26
C HIS A 32 -13.05 2.03 3.59
N ARG A 33 -12.42 3.07 4.14
CA ARG A 33 -12.90 3.77 5.34
C ARG A 33 -13.96 4.82 5.02
N GLU A 34 -13.95 5.32 3.79
CA GLU A 34 -14.84 6.39 3.32
C GLU A 34 -16.19 5.85 2.79
N ASN A 35 -16.29 4.52 2.58
CA ASN A 35 -17.53 3.81 2.25
C ASN A 35 -18.17 3.21 3.51
#